data_AF-A0A7C7THL1-F1
#
_entry.id   AF-A0A7C7THL1-F1
#
_cell.length_a   1.000
_cell.length_b   1.000
_cell.length_c   1.000
_cell.angle_alpha   90.00
_cell.angle_beta   90.00
_cell.angle_gamma   90.00
#
_symmetry.space_group_name_H-M   'P 1'
#
loop_
_entity.id
_entity.type
_entity.pdbx_description
1 polymer ?
#
loop_
_entity_poly.entity_id
_entity_poly.type
_entity_poly.pdbx_seq_one_letter_code
_entity_poly.pdbx_strand_id
1 'polypeptide(L)'
;MRSTNLSSAKLAQLPERPWDPDNRYTEGFIKAFNCWCLEISYRQHTLGCYIVFARRQVERISELSSEELTELAFVNSEIETALTSNPIFRPDQFNYLQFGNQLHHLHLHGIPRYVSPREAFLKAAGFEILHHYYRPADKPRSEQ
;
A
#
# COMPACT_ATOMS: atom_id res chain seq x y z
N MET A 1 -11.58 13.37 -15.10
CA MET A 1 -12.24 12.32 -14.29
C MET A 1 -12.44 11.08 -15.16
N ARG A 2 -11.51 10.12 -15.12
CA ARG A 2 -11.81 8.76 -15.57
C ARG A 2 -12.11 7.98 -14.30
N SER A 3 -13.40 7.86 -13.99
CA SER A 3 -13.88 6.82 -13.10
C SER A 3 -13.66 5.52 -13.85
N THR A 4 -12.57 4.83 -13.53
CA THR A 4 -12.37 3.45 -13.90
C THR A 4 -13.35 2.66 -13.07
N ASN A 5 -14.51 2.36 -13.67
CA ASN A 5 -15.46 1.42 -13.12
C ASN A 5 -14.73 0.09 -12.92
N LEU A 6 -14.36 -0.21 -11.68
CA LEU A 6 -14.04 -1.58 -11.31
C LEU A 6 -15.20 -2.47 -11.69
N SER A 7 -14.91 -3.69 -12.15
CA SER A 7 -15.97 -4.67 -12.34
C SER A 7 -16.74 -4.82 -11.04
N SER A 8 -18.08 -4.91 -11.12
CA SER A 8 -18.96 -5.06 -9.95
C SER A 8 -18.55 -6.22 -9.03
N ALA A 9 -17.83 -7.21 -9.57
CA ALA A 9 -17.27 -8.33 -8.82
C ALA A 9 -16.13 -7.95 -7.86
N LYS A 10 -15.27 -6.97 -8.21
CA LYS A 10 -14.15 -6.56 -7.35
C LYS A 10 -14.62 -5.66 -6.19
N LEU A 11 -15.66 -4.85 -6.42
CA LEU A 11 -16.33 -4.07 -5.37
C LEU A 11 -17.02 -4.96 -4.33
N ALA A 12 -17.62 -6.08 -4.75
CA ALA A 12 -18.31 -7.01 -3.86
C ALA A 12 -17.38 -7.78 -2.89
N GLN A 13 -16.06 -7.77 -3.13
CA GLN A 13 -15.07 -8.47 -2.31
C GLN A 13 -14.27 -7.53 -1.41
N LEU A 14 -14.50 -6.21 -1.49
CA LEU A 14 -13.78 -5.26 -0.65
C LEU A 14 -14.21 -5.44 0.80
N PRO A 15 -13.25 -5.51 1.74
CA PRO A 15 -13.59 -5.44 3.15
C PRO A 15 -14.17 -4.07 3.48
N GLU A 16 -14.74 -3.93 4.68
CA GLU A 16 -14.93 -2.62 5.26
C GLU A 16 -13.57 -1.91 5.41
N ARG A 17 -13.50 -0.65 4.98
CA ARG A 17 -12.27 0.16 4.97
C ARG A 17 -12.55 1.51 5.62
N PRO A 18 -12.42 1.61 6.96
CA PRO A 18 -12.73 2.85 7.69
C PRO A 18 -11.94 4.07 7.20
N TRP A 19 -10.76 3.86 6.59
CA TRP A 19 -9.94 4.93 6.03
C TRP A 19 -10.37 5.41 4.63
N ASP A 20 -11.25 4.66 3.94
CA ASP A 20 -11.76 4.98 2.60
C ASP A 20 -13.28 4.71 2.51
N PRO A 21 -14.11 5.40 3.32
CA PRO A 21 -15.54 5.13 3.41
C PRO A 21 -16.29 5.35 2.09
N ASP A 22 -15.77 6.26 1.25
CA ASP A 22 -16.34 6.62 -0.05
C ASP A 22 -15.79 5.77 -1.21
N ASN A 23 -14.95 4.77 -0.93
CA ASN A 23 -14.37 3.88 -1.94
C ASN A 23 -13.61 4.62 -3.06
N ARG A 24 -12.86 5.67 -2.71
CA ARG A 24 -12.08 6.49 -3.65
C ARG A 24 -10.82 5.79 -4.16
N TYR A 25 -10.32 4.80 -3.43
CA TYR A 25 -9.01 4.16 -3.67
C TYR A 25 -9.08 2.67 -4.00
N THR A 26 -10.25 2.19 -4.41
CA THR A 26 -10.59 0.79 -4.64
C THR A 26 -9.66 0.02 -5.58
N GLU A 27 -9.00 0.69 -6.54
CA GLU A 27 -8.01 0.05 -7.41
C GLU A 27 -6.74 -0.39 -6.68
N GLY A 28 -6.44 0.25 -5.56
CA GLY A 28 -5.26 -0.01 -4.75
C GLY A 28 -5.39 -1.28 -3.91
N PHE A 29 -6.61 -1.79 -3.69
CA PHE A 29 -6.83 -2.98 -2.91
C PHE A 29 -6.18 -4.21 -3.55
N ILE A 30 -5.39 -4.95 -2.75
CA ILE A 30 -4.73 -6.18 -3.16
C ILE A 30 -5.37 -7.39 -2.48
N LYS A 31 -5.41 -7.40 -1.14
CA LYS A 31 -5.80 -8.58 -0.35
C LYS A 31 -6.30 -8.16 1.04
N ALA A 32 -7.33 -8.83 1.53
CA ALA A 32 -7.77 -8.75 2.91
C ALA A 32 -7.30 -9.99 3.70
N PHE A 33 -6.83 -9.75 4.92
CA PHE A 33 -6.53 -10.74 5.96
C PHE A 33 -7.56 -10.62 7.09
N ASN A 34 -7.41 -11.33 8.20
CA ASN A 34 -8.41 -11.29 9.27
C ASN A 34 -8.42 -9.92 9.96
N CYS A 35 -7.25 -9.39 10.31
CA CYS A 35 -7.04 -8.15 11.03
C CYS A 35 -6.47 -7.03 10.16
N TRP A 36 -5.93 -7.36 8.98
CA TRP A 36 -5.21 -6.41 8.13
C TRP A 36 -5.74 -6.35 6.69
N CYS A 37 -5.53 -5.22 6.03
CA CYS A 37 -5.85 -5.01 4.63
C CYS A 37 -4.61 -4.49 3.90
N LEU A 38 -4.20 -5.18 2.84
CA LEU A 38 -3.07 -4.80 2.00
C LEU A 38 -3.54 -4.00 0.79
N GLU A 39 -2.98 -2.80 0.64
CA GLU A 39 -3.21 -1.91 -0.49
C GLU A 39 -1.89 -1.42 -1.12
N ILE A 40 -1.93 -1.08 -2.41
CA ILE A 40 -0.85 -0.40 -3.12
C ILE A 40 -0.78 1.06 -2.64
N SER A 41 0.43 1.55 -2.35
CA SER A 41 0.61 2.98 -2.10
C SER A 41 0.48 3.78 -3.39
N TYR A 42 -0.41 4.76 -3.46
CA TYR A 42 -0.47 5.66 -4.63
C TYR A 42 0.73 6.62 -4.71
N ARG A 43 1.47 6.77 -3.60
CA ARG A 43 2.80 7.42 -3.57
C ARG A 43 3.87 6.34 -3.54
N GLN A 44 4.48 6.07 -4.69
CA GLN A 44 5.54 5.07 -4.82
C GLN A 44 6.88 5.72 -4.53
N HIS A 45 7.34 5.74 -3.27
CA HIS A 45 8.67 6.28 -2.96
C HIS A 45 9.78 5.51 -3.68
N THR A 46 9.57 4.20 -3.82
CA THR A 46 10.29 3.27 -4.68
C THR A 46 9.26 2.35 -5.33
N LEU A 47 9.68 1.56 -6.32
CA LEU A 47 8.79 0.56 -6.93
C LEU A 47 8.33 -0.46 -5.89
N GLY A 48 7.03 -0.74 -5.83
CA GLY A 48 6.46 -1.76 -4.95
C GLY A 48 6.10 -1.25 -3.54
N CYS A 49 6.04 0.07 -3.30
CA CYS A 49 5.53 0.58 -2.03
C CYS A 49 4.08 0.12 -1.79
N TYR A 50 3.80 -0.27 -0.55
CA TYR A 50 2.50 -0.76 -0.14
C TYR A 50 2.10 -0.16 1.21
N ILE A 51 0.83 -0.30 1.55
CA ILE A 51 0.26 0.12 2.83
C ILE A 51 -0.53 -1.06 3.41
N VAL A 52 -0.29 -1.36 4.67
CA VAL A 52 -1.08 -2.33 5.44
C VAL A 52 -1.93 -1.54 6.45
N PHE A 53 -3.25 -1.57 6.27
CA PHE A 53 -4.22 -0.92 7.15
C PHE A 53 -4.79 -1.92 8.16
N ALA A 54 -5.01 -1.48 9.39
CA ALA A 54 -5.82 -2.24 10.33
C ALA A 54 -7.26 -2.34 9.82
N ARG A 55 -7.95 -3.46 10.04
CA ARG A 55 -9.35 -3.59 9.59
C ARG A 55 -10.34 -2.93 10.54
N ARG A 56 -10.04 -2.92 11.83
CA ARG A 56 -10.83 -2.20 12.84
C ARG A 56 -10.27 -0.81 13.07
N GLN A 57 -11.09 0.08 13.63
CA GLN A 57 -10.62 1.39 14.06
C GLN A 57 -9.65 1.25 15.24
N VAL A 58 -8.39 1.63 14.99
CA VAL A 58 -7.29 1.68 15.98
C VAL A 58 -6.27 2.68 15.48
N GLU A 59 -5.59 3.39 16.37
CA GLU A 59 -4.58 4.39 15.97
C GLU A 59 -3.18 4.03 16.44
N ARG A 60 -3.06 3.32 17.56
CA ARG A 60 -1.78 3.05 18.21
C ARG A 60 -1.41 1.57 18.13
N ILE A 61 -0.16 1.29 17.82
CA ILE A 61 0.40 -0.07 17.84
C ILE A 61 0.23 -0.73 19.21
N SER A 62 0.31 0.05 20.30
CA SER A 62 0.13 -0.46 21.67
C SER A 62 -1.27 -0.97 22.00
N GLU A 63 -2.25 -0.70 21.13
CA GLU A 63 -3.65 -1.14 21.29
C GLU A 63 -3.94 -2.41 20.48
N LEU A 64 -2.94 -2.95 19.78
CA LEU A 64 -3.08 -4.19 19.03
C LEU A 64 -3.11 -5.40 19.97
N SER A 65 -3.97 -6.36 19.65
CA SER A 65 -3.97 -7.66 20.30
C SER A 65 -2.76 -8.50 19.86
N SER A 66 -2.46 -9.57 20.60
CA SER A 66 -1.42 -10.53 20.22
C SER A 66 -1.72 -11.21 18.88
N GLU A 67 -2.99 -11.42 18.55
CA GLU A 67 -3.41 -11.97 17.26
C GLU A 67 -3.09 -10.99 16.12
N GLU A 68 -3.43 -9.71 16.30
CA GLU A 68 -3.19 -8.67 15.29
C GLU A 68 -1.69 -8.49 15.02
N LEU A 69 -0.87 -8.45 16.09
CA LEU A 69 0.59 -8.37 15.96
C LEU A 69 1.18 -9.61 15.27
N THR A 70 0.68 -10.79 15.61
CA THR A 70 1.14 -12.05 15.00
C THR A 70 0.77 -12.11 13.52
N GLU A 71 -0.47 -11.73 13.17
CA GLU A 71 -0.90 -11.68 11.79
C GLU A 71 -0.15 -10.60 11.01
N LEU A 72 0.18 -9.46 11.62
CA LEU A 72 0.99 -8.42 10.95
C LEU A 72 2.36 -8.94 10.51
N ALA A 73 3.01 -9.76 11.34
CA ALA A 73 4.27 -10.40 10.98
C ALA A 73 4.09 -11.38 9.80
N PHE A 74 3.01 -12.17 9.83
CA PHE A 74 2.66 -13.08 8.72
C PHE A 74 2.38 -12.33 7.41
N VAL A 75 1.58 -11.25 7.47
CA VAL A 75 1.23 -10.39 6.33
C VAL A 75 2.49 -9.83 5.69
N ASN A 76 3.41 -9.27 6.49
CA ASN A 76 4.66 -8.74 5.96
C ASN A 76 5.54 -9.84 5.33
N SER A 77 5.63 -11.02 5.95
CA SER A 77 6.37 -12.16 5.39
C SER A 77 5.83 -12.60 4.02
N GLU A 78 4.49 -12.65 3.85
CA GLU A 78 3.88 -12.96 2.56
C GLU A 78 4.22 -11.89 1.50
N ILE A 79 4.17 -10.61 1.85
CA ILE A 79 4.48 -9.50 0.95
C ILE A 79 5.96 -9.51 0.55
N GLU A 80 6.85 -9.66 1.54
CA GLU A 80 8.29 -9.76 1.32
C GLU A 80 8.63 -10.93 0.38
N THR A 81 8.02 -12.09 0.60
CA THR A 81 8.19 -13.28 -0.24
C THR A 81 7.70 -13.02 -1.68
N ALA A 82 6.52 -12.42 -1.83
CA ALA A 82 5.96 -12.10 -3.14
C ALA A 82 6.83 -11.10 -3.91
N LEU A 83 7.33 -10.05 -3.24
CA LEU A 83 8.18 -9.04 -3.87
C LEU A 83 9.58 -9.58 -4.17
N THR A 84 10.14 -10.41 -3.30
CA THR A 84 11.48 -10.99 -3.48
C THR A 84 11.51 -12.04 -4.59
N SER A 85 10.45 -12.85 -4.71
CA SER A 85 10.34 -13.89 -5.74
C SER A 85 10.10 -13.32 -7.14
N ASN A 86 9.62 -12.09 -7.26
CA ASN A 86 9.38 -11.44 -8.54
C ASN A 86 10.66 -10.69 -9.03
N PRO A 87 11.25 -11.07 -10.18
CA PRO A 87 12.50 -10.47 -10.68
C PRO A 87 12.44 -8.97 -10.96
N ILE A 88 11.25 -8.42 -11.22
CA ILE A 88 11.05 -6.98 -11.47
C ILE A 88 11.25 -6.18 -10.19
N PHE A 89 10.65 -6.67 -9.10
CA PHE A 89 10.80 -6.08 -7.78
C PHE A 89 12.16 -6.53 -7.23
N ARG A 90 12.24 -7.70 -6.61
CA ARG A 90 13.44 -8.26 -5.96
C ARG A 90 14.23 -7.20 -5.17
N PRO A 91 13.62 -6.63 -4.12
CA PRO A 91 14.28 -5.63 -3.28
C PRO A 91 15.42 -6.22 -2.47
N ASP A 92 16.37 -5.36 -2.13
CA ASP A 92 17.54 -5.70 -1.33
C ASP A 92 17.25 -5.56 0.18
N GLN A 93 16.33 -4.66 0.55
CA GLN A 93 15.93 -4.40 1.93
C GLN A 93 14.47 -3.91 1.99
N PHE A 94 13.87 -3.99 3.17
CA PHE A 94 12.54 -3.46 3.45
C PHE A 94 12.60 -2.46 4.60
N ASN A 95 11.96 -1.30 4.40
CA ASN A 95 11.72 -0.32 5.46
C ASN A 95 10.23 -0.30 5.82
N TYR A 96 9.95 -0.07 7.10
CA TYR A 96 8.61 0.05 7.65
C TYR A 96 8.44 1.41 8.32
N LEU A 97 7.38 2.14 7.98
CA LEU A 97 7.09 3.44 8.56
C LEU A 97 5.64 3.50 9.05
N GLN A 98 5.45 4.05 10.25
CA GLN A 98 4.14 4.39 10.81
C GLN A 98 4.21 5.84 11.29
N PHE A 99 3.24 6.66 10.87
CA PHE A 99 3.13 8.06 11.27
C PHE A 99 1.77 8.31 11.92
N GLY A 100 0.71 8.42 11.11
CA GLY A 100 -0.65 8.71 11.60
C GLY A 100 -1.00 10.20 11.76
N ASN A 101 -0.20 11.12 11.20
CA ASN A 101 -0.41 12.57 11.40
C ASN A 101 -1.62 13.16 10.65
N GLN A 102 -1.97 12.61 9.48
CA GLN A 102 -3.08 13.10 8.64
C GLN A 102 -4.27 12.14 8.65
N LEU A 103 -3.98 10.84 8.63
CA LEU A 103 -4.98 9.79 8.69
C LEU A 103 -4.88 9.09 10.05
N HIS A 104 -5.88 9.36 10.89
CA HIS A 104 -6.05 8.80 12.23
C HIS A 104 -6.64 7.39 12.18
N HIS A 105 -5.89 6.49 11.59
CA HIS A 105 -6.21 5.08 11.48
C HIS A 105 -4.89 4.33 11.29
N LEU A 106 -4.65 3.25 12.02
CA LEU A 106 -3.35 2.61 12.04
C LEU A 106 -3.05 1.98 10.68
N HIS A 107 -1.94 2.44 10.10
CA HIS A 107 -1.41 1.93 8.86
C HIS A 107 0.11 1.95 8.87
N LEU A 108 0.70 0.95 8.21
CA LEU A 108 2.14 0.84 8.04
C LEU A 108 2.47 0.93 6.56
N HIS A 109 3.41 1.80 6.21
CA HIS A 109 3.98 1.85 4.88
C HIS A 109 5.14 0.87 4.80
N GLY A 110 5.09 -0.03 3.82
CA GLY A 110 6.22 -0.84 3.41
C GLY A 110 6.94 -0.21 2.23
N ILE A 111 8.25 -0.02 2.35
CA ILE A 111 9.09 0.63 1.33
C ILE A 111 10.22 -0.32 0.93
N PRO A 112 10.07 -1.07 -0.18
CA PRO A 112 11.13 -1.89 -0.74
C PRO A 112 12.31 -1.02 -1.18
N ARG A 113 13.54 -1.41 -0.86
CA ARG A 113 14.76 -0.64 -1.18
C ARG A 113 15.59 -1.40 -2.19
N TYR A 114 16.25 -0.63 -3.05
CA TYR A 114 17.03 -1.14 -4.17
C TYR A 114 18.40 -0.48 -4.19
N VAL A 115 19.45 -1.28 -4.35
CA VAL A 115 20.82 -0.79 -4.56
C VAL A 115 20.92 -0.10 -5.92
N SER A 116 20.25 -0.64 -6.94
CA SER A 116 20.21 -0.07 -8.28
C SER A 116 18.87 0.60 -8.57
N PRO A 117 18.85 1.78 -9.23
CA PRO A 117 17.61 2.48 -9.54
C PRO A 117 16.64 1.61 -10.36
N ARG A 118 15.33 1.75 -10.08
CA ARG A 118 14.24 1.14 -10.87
C ARG A 118 13.47 2.17 -11.69
N GLU A 119 14.07 3.34 -11.94
CA GLU A 119 13.39 4.48 -12.57
C GLU A 119 12.88 4.18 -13.97
N ALA A 120 13.64 3.41 -14.75
CA ALA A 120 13.26 3.06 -16.12
C ALA A 120 11.96 2.24 -16.15
N PHE A 121 11.79 1.31 -15.20
CA PHE A 121 10.56 0.53 -15.08
C PHE A 121 9.38 1.43 -14.69
N LEU A 122 9.58 2.33 -13.74
CA LEU A 122 8.55 3.26 -13.27
C LEU A 122 8.12 4.24 -14.39
N LYS A 123 9.08 4.81 -15.13
CA LYS A 123 8.79 5.65 -16.30
C LYS A 123 8.03 4.90 -17.37
N ALA A 124 8.43 3.67 -17.69
CA ALA A 124 7.72 2.81 -18.64
C ALA A 124 6.29 2.47 -18.19
N ALA A 125 6.07 2.34 -16.88
CA ALA A 125 4.75 2.13 -16.28
C ALA A 125 3.91 3.42 -16.13
N GLY A 126 4.37 4.55 -16.69
CA GLY A 126 3.63 5.82 -16.64
C GLY A 126 3.77 6.60 -15.33
N PHE A 127 4.79 6.28 -14.52
CA PHE A 127 5.09 7.04 -13.32
C PHE A 127 6.14 8.13 -13.59
N GLU A 128 5.88 9.33 -13.08
CA GLU A 128 6.83 10.44 -13.09
C GLU A 128 7.57 10.55 -11.75
N ILE A 129 8.80 11.10 -11.79
CA ILE A 129 9.59 11.40 -10.59
C ILE A 129 9.23 12.79 -10.09
N LEU A 130 8.73 12.87 -8.87
CA LEU A 130 8.46 14.10 -8.14
C LEU A 130 9.24 14.05 -6.82
N HIS A 131 10.28 14.88 -6.69
CA HIS A 131 11.02 15.09 -5.43
C HIS A 131 11.34 13.77 -4.68
N HIS A 132 12.18 12.92 -5.28
CA HIS A 132 12.61 11.61 -4.79
C HIS A 132 11.55 10.49 -4.73
N TYR A 133 10.32 10.73 -5.19
CA TYR A 133 9.24 9.74 -5.18
C TYR A 133 8.51 9.67 -6.53
N TYR A 134 7.81 8.57 -6.77
CA TYR A 134 7.13 8.28 -8.02
C TYR A 134 5.62 8.34 -7.86
N ARG A 135 4.94 8.84 -8.91
CA ARG A 135 3.49 9.02 -8.93
C ARG A 135 2.90 8.67 -10.30
N PRO A 136 1.68 8.10 -10.39
CA PRO A 136 0.96 8.02 -11.65
C PRO A 136 0.77 9.41 -12.27
N ALA A 137 1.12 9.56 -13.54
CA ALA A 137 1.14 10.86 -14.24
C ALA A 137 -0.26 11.50 -14.41
N ASP A 138 -1.34 10.73 -14.26
CA ASP A 138 -2.71 11.13 -14.52
C ASP A 138 -3.50 11.57 -13.28
N LYS A 139 -2.93 11.46 -12.07
CA LYS A 139 -3.62 11.85 -10.84
C LYS A 139 -3.44 13.35 -10.50
N PRO A 140 -4.47 14.08 -10.03
CA PRO A 140 -4.42 15.52 -9.74
C PRO A 140 -3.64 15.85 -8.46
N ARG A 141 -2.77 16.87 -8.50
CA ARG A 141 -1.78 17.22 -7.46
C ARG A 141 -2.38 17.56 -6.08
N SER A 142 -3.66 17.93 -6.03
CA SER A 142 -4.36 18.48 -4.86
C SER A 142 -5.20 17.48 -4.06
N GLU A 143 -5.33 16.22 -4.51
CA GLU A 143 -6.13 15.21 -3.82
C GLU A 143 -5.26 14.34 -2.90
N GLN A 144 -4.65 14.94 -1.87
CA GLN A 144 -4.07 14.22 -0.72
C GLN A 144 -4.09 15.10 0.54
#